data_AF-A0A256ZYQ2-F1
#
_entry.id   AF-A0A256ZYQ2-F1
#
_cell.length_a   1.000
_cell.length_b   1.000
_cell.length_c   1.000
_cell.angle_alpha   90.00
_cell.angle_beta   90.00
_cell.angle_gamma   90.00
#
_symmetry.space_group_name_H-M   'P 1'
#
loop_
_entity.id
_entity.type
_entity.pdbx_description
1 polymer ?
#
loop_
_entity_poly.entity_id
_entity_poly.type
_entity_poly.pdbx_seq_one_letter_code
_entity_poly.pdbx_strand_id
1 'polypeptide(L)'
;MVEVRISLEDLSRTRICPRCGRKFSYLEKHRRGDRIYVYAVHYEGYSKSGRRISKRITKCYLGPVEEYEYVSALQPITLYGLLKKGRLYSYVRELTSFVMKAPLSKELAIQIAEQFEEAAEVLRKRFSPKKSFPRNT
;
A
#
# COMPACT_ATOMS: atom_id res chain seq x y z
N MET A 1 3.94 6.11 16.04
CA MET A 1 2.92 5.56 15.11
C MET A 1 3.37 5.86 13.69
N VAL A 2 3.82 4.85 12.94
CA VAL A 2 4.01 5.01 11.49
C VAL A 2 2.73 4.49 10.84
N GLU A 3 1.71 5.35 10.76
CA GLU A 3 0.64 5.12 9.80
C GLU A 3 1.25 5.27 8.41
N VAL A 4 1.08 4.27 7.54
CA VAL A 4 1.29 4.48 6.10
C VAL A 4 0.17 5.42 5.63
N ARG A 5 0.41 6.73 5.76
CA ARG A 5 -0.48 7.83 5.38
C ARG A 5 -0.36 8.12 3.91
N ILE A 6 -0.82 7.21 3.08
CA ILE A 6 -0.90 7.47 1.65
C ILE A 6 -2.38 7.42 1.29
N SER A 7 -3.10 8.50 1.59
CA SER A 7 -4.42 8.76 1.04
C SER A 7 -4.34 9.64 -0.20
N LEU A 8 -5.45 9.75 -0.94
CA LEU A 8 -5.54 10.70 -2.05
C LEU A 8 -5.28 12.14 -1.58
N GLU A 9 -5.75 12.48 -0.39
CA GLU A 9 -5.56 13.78 0.24
C GLU A 9 -4.07 14.01 0.59
N ASP A 10 -3.40 13.00 1.16
CA ASP A 10 -1.97 13.07 1.50
C ASP A 10 -1.09 13.21 0.24
N LEU A 11 -1.43 12.47 -0.82
CA LEU A 11 -0.73 12.56 -2.10
C LEU A 11 -0.94 13.91 -2.77
N SER A 12 -2.15 14.46 -2.70
CA SER A 12 -2.45 15.78 -3.27
C SER A 12 -1.65 16.89 -2.59
N ARG A 13 -1.38 16.76 -1.28
CA ARG A 13 -0.57 17.70 -0.51
C ARG A 13 0.94 17.58 -0.78
N THR A 14 1.47 16.37 -0.76
CA THR A 14 2.93 16.14 -0.91
C THR A 14 3.40 16.16 -2.36
N ARG A 15 2.52 15.77 -3.28
CA ARG A 15 2.80 15.52 -4.70
C ARG A 15 3.97 14.57 -4.95
N ILE A 16 4.32 13.71 -4.00
CA ILE A 16 5.36 12.68 -4.16
C ILE A 16 4.71 11.36 -4.58
N CYS A 17 5.17 10.80 -5.68
CA CYS A 17 4.63 9.54 -6.20
C CYS A 17 5.09 8.38 -5.30
N PRO A 18 4.18 7.60 -4.71
CA PRO A 18 4.54 6.53 -3.80
C PRO A 18 5.14 5.32 -4.52
N ARG A 19 4.97 5.23 -5.85
CA ARG A 19 5.55 4.17 -6.69
C ARG A 19 7.02 4.43 -7.03
N CYS A 20 7.43 5.68 -7.21
CA CYS A 20 8.77 5.98 -7.74
C CYS A 20 9.52 7.12 -7.02
N GLY A 21 8.96 7.71 -5.96
CA GLY A 21 9.59 8.77 -5.16
C GLY A 21 9.70 10.16 -5.84
N ARG A 22 9.42 10.28 -7.14
CA ARG A 22 9.48 11.57 -7.87
C ARG A 22 8.24 12.42 -7.61
N LYS A 23 8.37 13.74 -7.75
CA LYS A 23 7.21 14.63 -7.82
C LYS A 23 6.33 14.25 -9.02
N PHE A 24 5.02 14.19 -8.81
CA PHE A 24 4.03 14.05 -9.89
C PHE A 24 3.30 15.38 -10.09
N SER A 25 2.77 15.57 -11.29
CA SER A 25 2.11 16.80 -11.71
C SER A 25 0.64 16.82 -11.30
N TYR A 26 -0.07 15.71 -11.50
CA TYR A 26 -1.45 15.51 -11.05
C TYR A 26 -1.79 14.00 -10.91
N LEU A 27 -2.89 13.72 -10.25
CA LEU A 27 -3.49 12.39 -10.19
C LEU A 27 -4.54 12.26 -11.31
N GLU A 28 -4.47 11.16 -12.05
CA GLU A 28 -5.45 10.81 -13.08
C GLU A 28 -6.28 9.62 -12.58
N LYS A 29 -7.60 9.73 -12.70
CA LYS A 29 -8.55 8.70 -12.29
C LYS A 29 -9.21 8.09 -13.52
N HIS A 30 -9.22 6.78 -13.61
CA HIS A 30 -9.92 6.04 -14.65
C HIS A 30 -11.01 5.19 -14.02
N ARG A 31 -12.26 5.37 -14.47
CA ARG A 31 -13.36 4.47 -14.11
C ARG A 31 -13.43 3.30 -15.10
N ARG A 32 -13.56 2.08 -14.58
CA ARG A 32 -13.88 0.86 -15.36
C ARG A 32 -14.91 0.07 -14.56
N GLY A 33 -16.15 0.02 -15.05
CA GLY A 33 -17.29 -0.47 -14.27
C GLY A 33 -17.46 0.33 -12.98
N ASP A 34 -17.47 -0.37 -11.86
CA ASP A 34 -17.65 0.22 -10.52
C ASP A 34 -16.33 0.57 -9.82
N ARG A 35 -15.18 0.36 -10.49
CA ARG A 35 -13.86 0.61 -9.91
C ARG A 35 -13.21 1.87 -10.44
N ILE A 36 -12.48 2.54 -9.56
CA ILE A 36 -11.67 3.72 -9.85
C ILE A 36 -10.20 3.35 -9.70
N TYR A 37 -9.44 3.59 -10.76
CA TYR A 37 -8.00 3.34 -10.84
C TYR A 37 -7.24 4.66 -10.85
N VAL A 38 -6.17 4.74 -10.07
CA VAL A 38 -5.42 5.98 -9.88
C VAL A 38 -4.03 5.87 -10.49
N TYR A 39 -3.62 6.94 -11.17
CA TYR A 39 -2.29 7.09 -11.73
C TYR A 39 -1.67 8.40 -11.23
N ALA A 40 -0.39 8.36 -10.85
CA ALA A 40 0.42 9.56 -10.73
C ALA A 40 1.00 9.92 -12.09
N VAL A 41 0.66 11.10 -12.62
CA VAL A 41 1.15 11.57 -13.91
C VAL A 41 2.35 12.48 -13.70
N HIS A 42 3.46 12.16 -14.35
CA HIS A 42 4.69 12.94 -14.35
C HIS A 42 4.80 13.67 -15.69
N TYR A 43 4.63 14.98 -15.66
CA TYR A 43 4.86 15.82 -16.84
C TYR A 43 6.35 16.08 -17.01
N GLU A 44 6.88 15.77 -18.19
CA GLU A 44 8.30 15.85 -18.50
C GLU A 44 8.62 16.85 -19.62
N GLY A 45 7.70 17.79 -19.87
CA GLY A 45 7.83 18.80 -20.92
C GLY A 45 7.06 18.45 -22.19
N TYR A 46 7.43 19.08 -23.29
CA TYR A 46 6.83 18.86 -24.61
C TYR A 46 7.83 18.17 -25.55
N SER A 47 7.32 17.29 -26.39
CA SER A 47 8.05 16.75 -27.54
C SER A 47 7.48 17.34 -28.83
N LYS A 48 8.36 17.57 -29.81
CA LYS A 48 7.98 18.03 -31.15
C LYS A 48 8.31 16.94 -32.15
N SER A 49 7.31 16.51 -32.91
CA SER A 49 7.49 15.64 -34.07
C SER A 49 6.87 16.33 -35.28
N GLY A 50 7.73 16.85 -36.17
CA GLY A 50 7.33 17.72 -37.27
C GLY A 50 6.63 18.98 -36.78
N ARG A 51 5.38 19.19 -37.23
CA ARG A 51 4.53 20.32 -36.79
C ARG A 51 3.70 20.04 -35.54
N ARG A 52 3.68 18.80 -35.02
CA ARG A 52 2.89 18.44 -33.83
C ARG A 52 3.72 18.61 -32.57
N ILE A 53 3.17 19.33 -31.59
CA ILE A 53 3.68 19.46 -30.24
C ILE A 53 2.80 18.59 -29.33
N SER A 54 3.41 17.65 -28.60
CA SER A 54 2.70 16.77 -27.67
C SER A 54 3.32 16.83 -26.28
N LYS A 55 2.51 16.64 -25.23
CA LYS A 55 3.00 16.57 -23.86
C LYS A 55 3.73 15.25 -23.65
N ARG A 56 4.96 15.29 -23.16
CA ARG A 56 5.67 14.09 -22.68
C ARG A 56 5.21 13.79 -21.27
N ILE A 57 4.47 12.70 -21.12
CA ILE A 57 3.96 12.25 -19.82
C ILE A 57 4.37 10.81 -19.53
N THR A 58 4.77 10.55 -18.30
CA THR A 58 4.96 9.20 -17.77
C THR A 58 3.91 8.96 -16.69
N LYS A 59 3.25 7.79 -16.70
CA LYS A 59 2.23 7.44 -15.70
C LYS A 59 2.71 6.32 -14.79
N CYS A 60 2.60 6.53 -13.48
CA CYS A 60 2.79 5.49 -12.48
C CYS A 60 1.41 5.00 -12.01
N TYR A 61 1.08 3.73 -12.30
CA TYR A 61 -0.13 3.12 -11.80
C TYR A 61 -0.06 2.93 -10.28
N LEU A 62 -1.04 3.45 -9.54
CA LEU A 62 -1.09 3.39 -8.08
C LEU A 62 -2.06 2.32 -7.56
N GLY A 63 -2.77 1.64 -8.47
CA GLY A 63 -3.77 0.65 -8.11
C GLY A 63 -5.21 1.18 -8.11
N PRO A 64 -6.16 0.32 -7.76
CA PRO A 64 -7.54 0.72 -7.49
C PRO A 64 -7.59 1.58 -6.22
N VAL A 65 -8.63 2.41 -6.08
CA VAL A 65 -8.88 3.16 -4.83
C VAL A 65 -9.12 2.18 -3.67
N GLU A 66 -9.86 1.10 -3.93
CA GLU A 66 -10.17 0.07 -2.93
C GLU A 66 -9.34 -1.20 -3.13
N GLU A 67 -9.81 -2.15 -3.92
CA GLU A 67 -9.26 -3.51 -4.03
C GLU A 67 -9.09 -3.98 -5.48
N TYR A 68 -8.18 -4.93 -5.67
CA TYR A 68 -8.04 -5.69 -6.91
C TYR A 68 -9.09 -6.80 -6.94
N GLU A 69 -9.70 -7.05 -8.11
CA GLU A 69 -10.70 -8.11 -8.28
C GLU A 69 -10.05 -9.43 -8.69
N TYR A 70 -9.53 -9.45 -9.93
CA TYR A 70 -9.08 -10.68 -10.56
C TYR A 70 -7.93 -11.35 -9.81
N VAL A 71 -6.95 -10.58 -9.35
CA VAL A 71 -5.79 -11.15 -8.66
C VAL A 71 -6.14 -11.59 -7.24
N SER A 72 -7.06 -10.90 -6.56
CA SER A 72 -7.51 -11.28 -5.22
C SER A 72 -8.24 -12.63 -5.24
N ALA A 73 -9.01 -12.92 -6.29
CA ALA A 73 -9.68 -14.22 -6.44
C ALA A 73 -8.70 -15.41 -6.58
N LEU A 74 -7.46 -15.14 -6.97
CA LEU A 74 -6.40 -16.15 -7.11
C LEU A 74 -5.54 -16.28 -5.83
N GLN A 75 -5.89 -15.58 -4.76
CA GLN A 75 -5.10 -15.50 -3.54
C GLN A 75 -5.97 -15.75 -2.31
N PRO A 76 -5.40 -16.22 -1.19
CA PRO A 76 -6.14 -16.44 0.05
C PRO A 76 -6.52 -15.13 0.79
N ILE A 77 -6.11 -13.97 0.26
CA ILE A 77 -6.32 -12.66 0.86
C ILE A 77 -6.74 -11.65 -0.21
N THR A 78 -7.44 -10.60 0.22
CA THR A 78 -7.79 -9.47 -0.65
C THR A 78 -6.57 -8.58 -0.86
N LEU A 79 -6.25 -8.26 -2.12
CA LEU A 79 -5.20 -7.31 -2.45
C LEU A 79 -5.79 -5.91 -2.58
N TYR A 80 -5.18 -4.95 -1.90
CA TYR A 80 -5.63 -3.56 -1.86
C TYR A 80 -4.73 -2.62 -2.65
N GLY A 81 -5.31 -1.53 -3.14
CA GLY A 81 -4.56 -0.45 -3.77
C GLY A 81 -3.50 0.17 -2.85
N LEU A 82 -2.54 0.92 -3.42
CA LEU A 82 -1.52 1.61 -2.61
C LEU A 82 -2.12 2.65 -1.68
N LEU A 83 -3.32 3.15 -2.00
CA LEU A 83 -3.96 4.28 -1.32
C LEU A 83 -4.90 3.86 -0.18
N LYS A 84 -5.17 2.55 -0.02
CA LYS A 84 -6.06 2.09 1.04
C LYS A 84 -5.37 2.20 2.40
N LYS A 85 -5.89 3.07 3.26
CA LYS A 85 -5.42 3.21 4.64
C LYS A 85 -5.57 1.89 5.40
N GLY A 86 -4.62 1.60 6.27
CA GLY A 86 -4.66 0.38 7.10
C GLY A 86 -4.43 -0.93 6.32
N ARG A 87 -4.17 -0.89 5.00
CA ARG A 87 -4.02 -2.10 4.18
C ARG A 87 -3.02 -3.12 4.72
N LEU A 88 -1.92 -2.67 5.33
CA LEU A 88 -0.93 -3.58 5.93
C LEU A 88 -1.52 -4.38 7.08
N TYR A 89 -2.32 -3.74 7.94
CA TYR A 89 -3.01 -4.45 9.02
C TYR A 89 -4.05 -5.41 8.47
N SER A 90 -4.81 -5.00 7.44
CA SER A 90 -5.77 -5.90 6.78
C SER A 90 -5.09 -7.14 6.19
N TYR A 91 -3.95 -6.98 5.50
CA TYR A 91 -3.18 -8.10 4.96
C TYR A 91 -2.73 -9.06 6.05
N VAL A 92 -2.14 -8.56 7.14
CA VAL A 92 -1.70 -9.40 8.27
C VAL A 92 -2.90 -10.14 8.87
N ARG A 93 -4.01 -9.44 9.13
CA ARG A 93 -5.21 -10.03 9.72
C ARG A 93 -5.80 -11.15 8.84
N GLU A 94 -5.96 -10.90 7.54
CA GLU A 94 -6.51 -11.87 6.59
C GLU A 94 -5.59 -13.07 6.44
N LEU A 95 -4.27 -12.85 6.30
CA LEU A 95 -3.30 -13.93 6.17
C LEU A 95 -3.24 -14.80 7.43
N THR A 96 -3.21 -14.19 8.62
CA THR A 96 -3.25 -14.94 9.88
C THR A 96 -4.54 -15.75 9.98
N SER A 97 -5.70 -15.18 9.63
CA SER A 97 -6.96 -15.94 9.64
C SER A 97 -6.95 -17.11 8.65
N PHE A 98 -6.28 -16.98 7.50
CA PHE A 98 -6.14 -18.06 6.54
C PHE A 98 -5.23 -19.16 7.07
N VAL A 99 -4.04 -18.80 7.55
CA VAL A 99 -3.05 -19.73 8.12
C VAL A 99 -3.66 -20.59 9.22
N MET A 100 -4.46 -20.01 10.11
CA MET A 100 -5.11 -20.73 11.21
C MET A 100 -6.11 -21.82 10.75
N LYS A 101 -6.58 -21.77 9.51
CA LYS A 101 -7.59 -22.69 8.95
C LYS A 101 -7.03 -23.60 7.86
N ALA A 102 -5.85 -23.26 7.33
CA ALA A 102 -5.25 -23.98 6.21
C ALA A 102 -4.78 -25.37 6.65
N PRO A 103 -4.87 -26.38 5.76
CA PRO A 103 -4.21 -27.66 5.98
C PRO A 103 -2.69 -27.47 5.83
N LEU A 104 -1.98 -27.44 6.96
CA LEU A 104 -0.52 -27.24 7.01
C LEU A 104 0.18 -28.54 7.42
N SER A 105 1.38 -28.79 6.90
CA SER A 105 2.27 -29.77 7.50
C SER A 105 2.76 -29.27 8.86
N LYS A 106 3.17 -30.18 9.73
CA LYS A 106 3.71 -29.84 11.06
C LYS A 106 4.92 -28.91 10.94
N GLU A 107 5.80 -29.20 10.00
CA GLU A 107 7.04 -28.45 9.75
C GLU A 107 6.71 -27.01 9.34
N LEU A 108 5.77 -26.84 8.39
CA LEU A 108 5.36 -25.53 7.92
C LEU A 108 4.64 -24.72 9.00
N ALA A 109 3.80 -25.37 9.80
CA ALA A 109 3.11 -24.71 10.91
C ALA A 109 4.09 -24.16 11.96
N ILE A 110 5.15 -24.92 12.29
CA ILE A 110 6.20 -24.47 13.20
C ILE A 110 6.96 -23.27 12.60
N GLN A 111 7.39 -23.34 11.33
CA GLN A 111 8.09 -22.24 10.67
C GLN A 111 7.26 -20.95 10.65
N ILE A 112 5.95 -21.04 10.39
CA ILE A 112 5.07 -19.87 10.40
C ILE A 112 4.92 -19.30 11.82
N ALA A 113 4.80 -20.16 12.84
CA ALA A 113 4.70 -19.74 14.23
C ALA A 113 5.95 -18.97 14.67
N GLU A 114 7.15 -19.51 14.41
CA GLU A 114 8.43 -18.86 14.70
C GLU A 114 8.52 -17.49 14.03
N GLN A 115 8.11 -17.39 12.76
CA GLN A 115 8.11 -16.13 12.03
C GLN A 115 7.16 -15.09 12.65
N PHE A 116 5.99 -15.52 13.14
CA PHE A 116 5.05 -14.63 13.83
C PHE A 116 5.58 -14.15 15.19
N GLU A 117 6.27 -15.02 15.93
CA GLU A 117 6.90 -14.65 17.20
C GLU A 117 8.01 -13.61 17.00
N GLU A 118 8.90 -13.84 16.03
CA GLU A 118 9.96 -12.89 15.66
C GLU A 118 9.37 -11.53 15.25
N ALA A 119 8.37 -11.54 14.37
CA ALA A 119 7.72 -10.30 13.91
C ALA A 119 7.08 -9.54 15.09
N ALA A 120 6.40 -10.24 16.00
CA ALA A 120 5.79 -9.64 17.17
C ALA A 120 6.85 -9.04 18.12
N GLU A 121 7.97 -9.74 18.35
CA GLU A 121 9.07 -9.25 19.17
C GLU A 121 9.68 -7.97 18.59
N VAL A 122 10.01 -7.96 17.30
CA VAL A 122 10.59 -6.79 16.61
C VAL A 122 9.66 -5.59 16.70
N LEU A 123 8.36 -5.78 16.41
CA LEU A 123 7.37 -4.70 16.47
C LEU A 123 7.21 -4.15 17.90
N ARG A 124 7.16 -5.03 18.91
CA ARG A 124 7.11 -4.62 20.33
C ARG A 124 8.36 -3.86 20.72
N LYS A 125 9.56 -4.35 20.42
CA LYS A 125 10.82 -3.64 20.73
C LYS A 125 10.85 -2.25 20.09
N ARG A 126 10.46 -2.15 18.82
CA ARG A 126 10.52 -0.89 18.06
C ARG A 126 9.45 0.13 18.47
N PHE A 127 8.28 -0.33 18.91
CA PHE A 127 7.12 0.54 19.12
C PHE A 127 6.48 0.43 20.50
N SER A 128 7.12 -0.24 21.47
CA SER A 128 6.62 -0.28 22.86
C SER A 128 6.41 1.15 23.37
N PRO A 129 5.25 1.44 23.98
CA PRO A 129 5.04 2.74 24.59
C PRO A 129 6.11 2.96 25.67
N LYS A 130 6.83 4.08 25.60
CA LYS A 130 7.66 4.50 26.73
C LYS A 130 6.73 4.59 27.95
N LYS A 131 7.03 3.86 29.03
CA LYS A 131 6.32 4.04 30.30
C LYS A 131 6.39 5.52 30.66
N SER A 132 5.27 6.23 30.58
CA SER A 132 5.17 7.57 31.14
C SER A 132 5.21 7.39 32.66
N PHE A 133 6.34 7.73 33.28
CA PHE A 133 6.37 7.91 34.73
C PHE A 133 5.42 9.07 35.08
N PRO A 134 4.44 8.88 35.98
CA PRO A 134 3.69 9.99 36.51
C PRO A 134 4.68 10.91 37.24
N ARG A 135 4.69 12.20 36.88
CA ARG A 135 5.33 13.22 37.72
C ARG A 135 4.42 13.37 38.93
N ASN A 136 4.85 12.87 40.09
CA ASN A 136 4.24 13.25 41.35
C ASN A 136 4.46 14.76 41.51
N THR A 137 3.35 15.50 41.52
CA THR A 137 3.25 16.89 41.94
C THR A 137 3.56 17.05 43.41
#